data_AF-A0A559J132-F1
#
_entry.id   AF-A0A559J132-F1
#
_cell.length_a   1.000
_cell.length_b   1.000
_cell.length_c   1.000
_cell.angle_alpha   90.00
_cell.angle_beta   90.00
_cell.angle_gamma   90.00
#
_symmetry.space_group_name_H-M   'P 1'
#
loop_
_entity.id
_entity.type
_entity.pdbx_description
1 polymer ?
#
loop_
_entity_poly.entity_id
_entity_poly.type
_entity_poly.pdbx_seq_one_letter_code
_entity_poly.pdbx_strand_id
1 'polypeptide(L)'
;MEIIEKPIFYNYLACSKSQALKYLALRVDITPLMWNAYEPVTSIYEEMVVNRLTPWEYNWELKPFNDEVGIFKEDIVVENFQNGKADIIQLLNEGYTVQLSVLNRFIPHMVQSPQDGNHSLAIISYDKHKDTFKLFDYPYEYEYDAKIIQDGYNHVEDNYYLYYRIQETGRRPTLKHLFQERMLQMSDDFSCYAHLKRQILDRSIATDNLIFFFGVASLSRELTSTFISNNQYSNYLVEISNKIYRQMEVLKQLYLKMYLKTSVSNQELSSIAQKIDTLITLEVEFLNGIKNEILSGNKIDSLIMNPDPPSEVYIKYRTDTSAWLVWSDLEVEKLENMTYEIYINSELIDVCKQNTYIISELLPETNYVVRIKSVNKYGLKSLVDKEVSFRTTAKKTFGNLSYGKPVIASSFEDLDRLHYHIVDEDTSTRWGSLYNDHEWIVIDLGFPKEFNRIRLHWEAAHAIKYRIQISNDFENWIDLHYAETCKGKEEEITKIPNQAQYIRIYCEKRATKFGYSLWEFSVYNDK
;
A
#
# COMPACT_ATOMS: atom_id res chain seq x y z
N MET A 1 -2.22 7.41 -12.53
CA MET A 1 -3.12 6.62 -13.41
C MET A 1 -3.56 5.31 -12.75
N GLU A 2 -2.78 4.74 -11.83
CA GLU A 2 -3.16 3.53 -11.07
C GLU A 2 -4.53 3.60 -10.39
N ILE A 3 -4.99 4.80 -9.99
CA ILE A 3 -6.30 4.98 -9.34
C ILE A 3 -7.49 4.50 -10.18
N ILE A 4 -7.43 4.62 -11.52
CA ILE A 4 -8.48 4.18 -12.45
C ILE A 4 -8.41 2.66 -12.70
N GLU A 5 -7.29 2.05 -12.32
CA GLU A 5 -7.07 0.60 -12.39
C GLU A 5 -7.44 -0.09 -11.06
N LYS A 6 -7.57 0.67 -9.97
CA LYS A 6 -7.99 0.13 -8.67
C LYS A 6 -9.43 -0.39 -8.74
N PRO A 7 -9.72 -1.58 -8.18
CA PRO A 7 -11.07 -2.12 -8.17
C PRO A 7 -12.13 -1.22 -7.52
N ILE A 8 -11.70 -0.37 -6.58
CA ILE A 8 -12.57 0.60 -5.88
C ILE A 8 -13.15 1.67 -6.81
N PHE A 9 -12.45 1.99 -7.91
CA PHE A 9 -12.83 3.01 -8.88
C PHE A 9 -14.18 2.73 -9.55
N TYR A 10 -14.54 1.45 -9.66
CA TYR A 10 -15.72 0.99 -10.39
C TYR A 10 -16.92 0.69 -9.48
N ASN A 11 -16.75 0.72 -8.15
CA ASN A 11 -17.86 0.74 -7.20
C ASN A 11 -18.46 2.15 -7.02
N TYR A 12 -17.84 3.16 -7.65
CA TYR A 12 -18.14 4.59 -7.51
C TYR A 12 -18.70 5.23 -8.79
N LEU A 13 -18.41 4.65 -9.95
CA LEU A 13 -18.79 5.13 -11.26
C LEU A 13 -19.52 4.03 -12.04
N ALA A 14 -20.59 4.41 -12.74
CA ALA A 14 -21.28 3.51 -13.66
C ALA A 14 -20.29 2.96 -14.72
N CYS A 15 -20.50 1.71 -15.14
CA CYS A 15 -19.58 0.95 -16.01
C CYS A 15 -19.12 1.75 -17.24
N SER A 16 -20.04 2.42 -17.93
CA SER A 16 -19.74 3.21 -19.14
C SER A 16 -18.79 4.38 -18.88
N LYS A 17 -18.93 5.09 -17.75
CA LYS A 17 -18.04 6.20 -17.36
C LYS A 17 -16.65 5.69 -16.99
N SER A 18 -16.57 4.59 -16.26
CA SER A 18 -15.30 4.01 -15.85
C SER A 18 -14.51 3.46 -17.03
N GLN A 19 -15.19 2.79 -17.96
CA GLN A 19 -14.63 2.38 -19.26
C GLN A 19 -14.10 3.60 -20.04
N ALA A 20 -14.91 4.66 -20.17
CA ALA A 20 -14.52 5.88 -20.88
C ALA A 20 -13.24 6.50 -20.28
N LEU A 21 -13.18 6.68 -18.96
CA LEU A 21 -12.01 7.25 -18.29
C LEU A 21 -10.77 6.37 -18.43
N LYS A 22 -10.90 5.04 -18.29
CA LYS A 22 -9.79 4.09 -18.46
C LYS A 22 -9.10 4.27 -19.82
N TYR A 23 -9.89 4.33 -20.90
CA TYR A 23 -9.32 4.44 -22.25
C TYR A 23 -8.90 5.86 -22.61
N LEU A 24 -9.58 6.88 -22.10
CA LEU A 24 -9.11 8.26 -22.23
C LEU A 24 -7.75 8.46 -21.55
N ALA A 25 -7.53 7.88 -20.37
CA ALA A 25 -6.25 7.95 -19.65
C ALA A 25 -5.05 7.40 -20.45
N LEU A 26 -5.28 6.47 -21.40
CA LEU A 26 -4.21 5.96 -22.25
C LEU A 26 -3.69 7.00 -23.26
N ARG A 27 -4.47 8.07 -23.51
CA ARG A 27 -4.20 9.04 -24.57
C ARG A 27 -4.06 10.47 -24.08
N VAL A 28 -4.74 10.82 -22.99
CA VAL A 28 -4.75 12.17 -22.41
C VAL A 28 -4.68 12.13 -20.91
N ASP A 29 -4.14 13.20 -20.33
CA ASP A 29 -4.26 13.44 -18.90
C ASP A 29 -5.72 13.75 -18.55
N ILE A 30 -6.40 12.81 -17.92
CA ILE A 30 -7.79 12.95 -17.49
C ILE A 30 -7.93 13.56 -16.10
N THR A 31 -6.82 13.89 -15.42
CA THR A 31 -6.87 14.51 -14.08
C THR A 31 -7.75 15.76 -14.03
N PRO A 32 -7.75 16.65 -15.04
CA PRO A 32 -8.62 17.84 -15.03
C PRO A 32 -10.10 17.50 -14.88
N LEU A 33 -10.55 16.33 -15.37
CA LEU A 33 -11.94 15.88 -15.23
C LEU A 33 -12.37 15.62 -13.77
N MET A 34 -11.43 15.58 -12.83
CA MET A 34 -11.67 15.36 -11.40
C MET A 34 -11.92 16.67 -10.62
N TRP A 35 -12.12 17.80 -11.31
CA TRP A 35 -12.33 19.12 -10.69
C TRP A 35 -13.56 19.18 -9.77
N ASN A 36 -14.55 18.32 -9.94
CA ASN A 36 -15.72 18.24 -9.06
C ASN A 36 -15.70 17.00 -8.17
N ALA A 37 -14.53 16.36 -7.97
CA ALA A 37 -14.44 15.09 -7.24
C ALA A 37 -14.80 15.21 -5.76
N TYR A 38 -14.67 16.40 -5.17
CA TYR A 38 -15.03 16.62 -3.77
C TYR A 38 -16.56 16.67 -3.63
N GLU A 39 -17.10 15.61 -3.02
CA GLU A 39 -18.51 15.50 -2.66
C GLU A 39 -18.69 15.69 -1.15
N PRO A 40 -19.75 16.40 -0.70
CA PRO A 40 -20.11 16.42 0.70
C PRO A 40 -20.36 15.00 1.19
N VAL A 41 -19.70 14.60 2.27
CA VAL A 41 -19.88 13.26 2.83
C VAL A 41 -21.28 13.09 3.39
N THR A 42 -21.92 14.16 3.86
CA THR A 42 -23.33 14.11 4.29
C THR A 42 -24.26 13.78 3.11
N SER A 43 -23.98 14.28 1.90
CA SER A 43 -24.72 13.91 0.69
C SER A 43 -24.50 12.44 0.33
N ILE A 44 -23.25 11.97 0.38
CA ILE A 44 -22.92 10.55 0.18
C ILE A 44 -23.67 9.66 1.18
N TYR A 45 -23.68 10.05 2.46
CA TYR A 45 -24.37 9.33 3.51
C TYR A 45 -25.88 9.27 3.28
N GLU A 46 -26.49 10.39 2.90
CA GLU A 46 -27.93 10.48 2.67
C GLU A 46 -28.37 9.54 1.54
N GLU A 47 -27.72 9.56 0.37
CA GLU A 47 -28.16 8.68 -0.71
C GLU A 47 -27.85 7.20 -0.43
N MET A 48 -26.64 6.90 0.03
CA MET A 48 -26.19 5.50 0.14
C MET A 48 -26.71 4.80 1.39
N VAL A 49 -26.73 5.50 2.53
CA VAL A 49 -27.08 4.89 3.82
C VAL A 49 -28.54 5.10 4.17
N VAL A 50 -29.05 6.33 4.02
CA VAL A 50 -30.45 6.67 4.36
C VAL A 50 -31.40 6.19 3.27
N ASN A 51 -31.16 6.60 2.02
CA ASN A 51 -32.02 6.25 0.89
C ASN A 51 -31.72 4.88 0.26
N ARG A 52 -30.62 4.25 0.67
CA ARG A 52 -30.16 2.93 0.19
C ARG A 52 -29.99 2.86 -1.33
N LEU A 53 -29.61 3.98 -1.94
CA LEU A 53 -29.29 4.05 -3.36
C LEU A 53 -27.89 3.49 -3.59
N THR A 54 -27.84 2.34 -4.26
CA THR A 54 -26.60 1.72 -4.74
C THR A 54 -26.82 1.24 -6.17
N PRO A 55 -25.87 1.47 -7.10
CA PRO A 55 -24.60 2.17 -6.93
C PRO A 55 -24.76 3.70 -6.75
N TRP A 56 -23.70 4.37 -6.29
CA TRP A 56 -23.63 5.84 -6.32
C TRP A 56 -23.39 6.30 -7.76
N GLU A 57 -24.11 7.31 -8.23
CA GLU A 57 -23.94 7.89 -9.56
C GLU A 57 -23.18 9.21 -9.48
N TYR A 58 -21.84 9.15 -9.60
CA TYR A 58 -21.04 10.38 -9.70
C TYR A 58 -21.42 11.18 -10.94
N ASN A 59 -21.93 12.40 -10.74
CA ASN A 59 -22.44 13.27 -11.80
C ASN A 59 -21.40 14.31 -12.21
N TRP A 60 -21.05 14.31 -13.49
CA TRP A 60 -20.25 15.39 -14.07
C TRP A 60 -21.16 16.60 -14.29
N GLU A 61 -21.02 17.63 -13.45
CA GLU A 61 -21.82 18.86 -13.56
C GLU A 61 -21.55 19.62 -14.87
N LEU A 62 -20.37 19.43 -15.45
CA LEU A 62 -20.06 19.82 -16.81
C LEU A 62 -20.33 18.65 -17.77
N LYS A 63 -20.72 18.97 -19.00
CA LYS A 63 -20.45 18.09 -20.14
C LYS A 63 -18.92 18.06 -20.28
N PRO A 64 -18.21 17.03 -19.80
CA PRO A 64 -16.73 17.03 -19.74
C PRO A 64 -16.12 16.93 -21.14
N PHE A 65 -16.98 16.73 -22.12
CA PHE A 65 -16.66 16.63 -23.51
C PHE A 65 -17.01 17.95 -24.21
N ASN A 66 -16.13 18.93 -24.09
CA ASN A 66 -16.29 20.26 -24.64
C ASN A 66 -14.94 20.86 -25.09
N ASP A 67 -15.00 22.02 -25.74
CA ASP A 67 -13.81 22.73 -26.26
C ASP A 67 -12.77 23.07 -25.19
N GLU A 68 -13.19 23.33 -23.95
CA GLU A 68 -12.29 23.69 -22.86
C GLU A 68 -11.37 22.53 -22.51
N VAL A 69 -11.92 21.31 -22.45
CA VAL A 69 -11.16 20.09 -22.13
C VAL A 69 -10.47 19.51 -23.37
N GLY A 70 -10.96 19.82 -24.57
CA GLY A 70 -10.47 19.26 -25.82
C GLY A 70 -10.81 17.78 -25.99
N ILE A 71 -11.82 17.28 -25.28
CA ILE A 71 -12.37 15.93 -25.44
C ILE A 71 -13.80 16.09 -25.95
N PHE A 72 -14.23 15.29 -26.91
CA PHE A 72 -15.56 15.36 -27.50
C PHE A 72 -16.18 13.98 -27.53
N LYS A 73 -17.46 13.89 -27.19
CA LYS A 73 -18.25 12.66 -27.35
C LYS A 73 -18.86 12.72 -28.73
N GLU A 74 -18.48 11.78 -29.58
CA GLU A 74 -19.00 11.66 -30.94
C GLU A 74 -19.97 10.48 -30.97
N ASP A 75 -21.24 10.75 -31.23
CA ASP A 75 -22.30 9.73 -31.38
C ASP A 75 -22.58 9.53 -32.88
N ILE A 76 -22.30 8.33 -33.40
CA ILE A 76 -22.43 8.00 -34.81
C ILE A 76 -23.60 7.05 -35.01
N VAL A 77 -24.66 7.54 -35.64
CA VAL A 77 -25.85 6.75 -35.98
C VAL A 77 -25.59 5.95 -37.24
N VAL A 78 -25.84 4.64 -37.17
CA VAL A 78 -25.73 3.72 -38.31
C VAL A 78 -27.00 2.89 -38.43
N GLU A 79 -27.32 2.43 -39.64
CA GLU A 79 -28.53 1.61 -39.86
C GLU A 79 -28.45 0.26 -39.12
N ASN A 80 -27.27 -0.35 -39.12
CA ASN A 80 -26.96 -1.63 -38.49
C ASN A 80 -25.43 -1.77 -38.31
N PHE A 81 -25.00 -2.80 -37.56
CA PHE A 81 -23.60 -3.04 -37.26
C PHE A 81 -22.73 -3.24 -38.50
N GLN A 82 -23.23 -3.90 -39.55
CA GLN A 82 -22.45 -4.16 -40.75
C GLN A 82 -22.10 -2.88 -41.49
N ASN A 83 -23.03 -1.92 -41.53
CA ASN A 83 -22.80 -0.61 -42.13
C ASN A 83 -21.74 0.19 -41.35
N GLY A 84 -21.67 0.05 -40.01
CA GLY A 84 -20.69 0.73 -39.16
C GLY A 84 -19.36 -0.02 -38.95
N LYS A 85 -19.28 -1.32 -39.27
CA LYS A 85 -18.15 -2.19 -38.89
C LYS A 85 -16.80 -1.68 -39.41
N ALA A 86 -16.75 -1.19 -40.64
CA ALA A 86 -15.51 -0.69 -41.25
C ALA A 86 -14.98 0.56 -40.50
N ASP A 87 -15.88 1.49 -40.18
CA ASP A 87 -15.55 2.72 -39.47
C ASP A 87 -15.13 2.43 -38.02
N ILE A 88 -15.81 1.50 -37.35
CA ILE A 88 -15.41 1.00 -36.02
C ILE A 88 -13.99 0.44 -36.08
N ILE A 89 -13.68 -0.44 -37.04
CA ILE A 89 -12.33 -1.01 -37.18
C ILE A 89 -11.30 0.08 -37.45
N GLN A 90 -11.62 1.09 -38.26
CA GLN A 90 -10.73 2.22 -38.51
C GLN A 90 -10.44 2.99 -37.22
N LEU A 91 -11.47 3.33 -36.44
CA LEU A 91 -11.32 4.01 -35.15
C LEU A 91 -10.41 3.23 -34.18
N LEU A 92 -10.59 1.90 -34.11
CA LEU A 92 -9.75 1.03 -33.29
C LEU A 92 -8.28 1.05 -33.76
N ASN A 93 -8.03 1.04 -35.07
CA ASN A 93 -6.68 1.13 -35.62
C ASN A 93 -6.01 2.50 -35.36
N GLU A 94 -6.81 3.56 -35.26
CA GLU A 94 -6.38 4.90 -34.85
C GLU A 94 -6.22 5.04 -33.32
N GLY A 95 -6.41 3.94 -32.58
CA GLY A 95 -6.24 3.88 -31.13
C GLY A 95 -7.42 4.45 -30.34
N TYR A 96 -8.59 4.62 -30.95
CA TYR A 96 -9.82 4.92 -30.21
C TYR A 96 -10.41 3.64 -29.63
N THR A 97 -11.17 3.80 -28.54
CA THR A 97 -12.10 2.79 -28.05
C THR A 97 -13.49 3.18 -28.51
N VAL A 98 -14.28 2.19 -28.94
CA VAL A 98 -15.66 2.40 -29.39
C VAL A 98 -16.61 1.79 -28.37
N GLN A 99 -17.56 2.57 -27.88
CA GLN A 99 -18.66 2.09 -27.05
C GLN A 99 -19.90 1.87 -27.89
N LEU A 100 -20.60 0.76 -27.66
CA LEU A 100 -21.88 0.50 -28.29
C LEU A 100 -22.84 -0.20 -27.33
N SER A 101 -24.13 -0.07 -27.59
CA SER A 101 -25.18 -0.77 -26.85
C SER A 101 -25.46 -2.13 -27.48
N VAL A 102 -25.66 -3.15 -26.67
CA VAL A 102 -26.05 -4.50 -27.10
C VAL A 102 -27.17 -5.04 -26.22
N LEU A 103 -27.98 -5.94 -26.76
CA LEU A 103 -28.98 -6.68 -26.00
C LEU A 103 -28.32 -7.87 -25.27
N ASN A 104 -28.52 -7.95 -23.95
CA ASN A 104 -27.79 -8.85 -23.04
C ASN A 104 -27.82 -10.34 -23.46
N ARG A 105 -28.95 -10.83 -23.97
CA ARG A 105 -29.13 -12.24 -24.34
C ARG A 105 -28.16 -12.76 -25.40
N PHE A 106 -27.58 -11.87 -26.20
CA PHE A 106 -26.62 -12.25 -27.23
C PHE A 106 -25.18 -12.30 -26.70
N ILE A 107 -24.90 -11.78 -25.51
CA ILE A 107 -23.55 -11.66 -24.97
C ILE A 107 -23.24 -12.84 -24.04
N PRO A 108 -22.26 -13.72 -24.38
CA PRO A 108 -22.07 -15.00 -23.70
C PRO A 108 -21.81 -14.91 -22.18
N HIS A 109 -21.15 -13.85 -21.70
CA HIS A 109 -20.88 -13.71 -20.26
C HIS A 109 -22.04 -13.08 -19.48
N MET A 110 -23.07 -12.55 -20.15
CA MET A 110 -24.19 -11.82 -19.51
C MET A 110 -25.38 -12.72 -19.16
N VAL A 111 -25.13 -14.01 -18.89
CA VAL A 111 -26.19 -15.00 -18.58
C VAL A 111 -26.99 -14.64 -17.31
N GLN A 112 -26.36 -13.92 -16.38
CA GLN A 112 -26.99 -13.52 -15.11
C GLN A 112 -27.69 -12.16 -15.18
N SER A 113 -27.54 -11.43 -16.30
CA SER A 113 -28.16 -10.11 -16.50
C SER A 113 -29.60 -10.24 -17.02
N PRO A 114 -30.46 -9.21 -16.88
CA PRO A 114 -31.78 -9.19 -17.51
C PRO A 114 -31.67 -9.38 -19.02
N GLN A 115 -32.24 -10.46 -19.56
CA GLN A 115 -31.99 -10.90 -20.95
C GLN A 115 -32.57 -9.96 -22.02
N ASP A 116 -33.57 -9.16 -21.66
CA ASP A 116 -34.16 -8.11 -22.51
C ASP A 116 -33.60 -6.71 -22.17
N GLY A 117 -32.60 -6.64 -21.30
CA GLY A 117 -31.90 -5.40 -20.98
C GLY A 117 -30.82 -5.07 -22.01
N ASN A 118 -30.54 -3.79 -22.15
CA ASN A 118 -29.42 -3.28 -22.93
C ASN A 118 -28.20 -3.09 -22.03
N HIS A 119 -27.01 -3.27 -22.59
CA HIS A 119 -25.75 -3.01 -21.92
C HIS A 119 -24.74 -2.33 -22.83
N SER A 120 -23.88 -1.51 -22.25
CA SER A 120 -22.84 -0.80 -23.00
C SER A 120 -21.52 -1.57 -22.93
N LEU A 121 -20.99 -1.93 -24.10
CA LEU A 121 -19.70 -2.60 -24.23
C LEU A 121 -18.66 -1.66 -24.85
N ALA A 122 -17.44 -1.69 -24.31
CA ALA A 122 -16.29 -1.02 -24.89
C ALA A 122 -15.49 -1.99 -25.79
N ILE A 123 -15.45 -1.74 -27.09
CA ILE A 123 -14.62 -2.45 -28.06
C ILE A 123 -13.24 -1.80 -28.12
N ILE A 124 -12.19 -2.62 -27.99
CA ILE A 124 -10.82 -2.13 -27.78
C ILE A 124 -9.85 -2.58 -28.87
N SER A 125 -10.14 -3.68 -29.57
CA SER A 125 -9.38 -4.09 -30.75
C SER A 125 -10.17 -5.08 -31.61
N TYR A 126 -9.69 -5.29 -32.84
CA TYR A 126 -10.25 -6.23 -33.80
C TYR A 126 -9.15 -7.11 -34.41
N ASP A 127 -9.36 -8.44 -34.42
CA ASP A 127 -8.49 -9.40 -35.09
C ASP A 127 -9.12 -9.82 -36.43
N LYS A 128 -8.57 -9.29 -37.52
CA LYS A 128 -9.03 -9.57 -38.88
C LYS A 128 -8.88 -11.04 -39.32
N HIS A 129 -7.98 -11.80 -38.69
CA HIS A 129 -7.71 -13.18 -39.08
C HIS A 129 -8.74 -14.14 -38.49
N LYS A 130 -9.24 -13.83 -37.30
CA LYS A 130 -10.28 -14.61 -36.62
C LYS A 130 -11.68 -14.04 -36.81
N ASP A 131 -11.79 -12.81 -37.28
CA ASP A 131 -13.03 -12.02 -37.28
C ASP A 131 -13.60 -11.86 -35.86
N THR A 132 -12.73 -11.55 -34.90
CA THR A 132 -13.09 -11.36 -33.48
C THR A 132 -12.84 -9.93 -33.01
N PHE A 133 -13.69 -9.46 -32.10
CA PHE A 133 -13.46 -8.23 -31.35
C PHE A 133 -13.01 -8.57 -29.94
N LYS A 134 -12.01 -7.83 -29.46
CA LYS A 134 -11.69 -7.76 -28.04
C LYS A 134 -12.53 -6.65 -27.42
N LEU A 135 -13.18 -6.95 -26.31
CA LEU A 135 -14.04 -6.05 -25.57
C LEU A 135 -13.62 -6.00 -24.10
N PHE A 136 -13.93 -4.88 -23.47
CA PHE A 136 -13.78 -4.67 -22.05
C PHE A 136 -15.15 -4.44 -21.43
N ASP A 137 -15.59 -5.40 -20.64
CA ASP A 137 -16.76 -5.28 -19.77
C ASP A 137 -16.28 -5.49 -18.33
N TYR A 138 -16.09 -4.37 -17.63
CA TYR A 138 -15.32 -4.33 -16.39
C TYR A 138 -15.78 -5.38 -15.37
N PRO A 139 -14.85 -6.05 -14.65
CA PRO A 139 -13.39 -5.89 -14.71
C PRO A 139 -12.70 -6.72 -15.79
N TYR A 140 -13.46 -7.39 -16.66
CA TYR A 140 -12.92 -8.44 -17.51
C TYR A 140 -12.77 -8.01 -18.95
N GLU A 141 -11.78 -8.60 -19.61
CA GLU A 141 -11.64 -8.53 -21.06
C GLU A 141 -12.14 -9.85 -21.66
N TYR A 142 -12.88 -9.74 -22.76
CA TYR A 142 -13.38 -10.88 -23.51
C TYR A 142 -13.00 -10.75 -24.98
N GLU A 143 -12.98 -11.87 -25.69
CA GLU A 143 -12.82 -11.92 -27.13
C GLU A 143 -14.00 -12.69 -27.71
N TYR A 144 -14.75 -12.07 -28.62
CA TYR A 144 -15.94 -12.66 -29.24
C TYR A 144 -15.92 -12.50 -30.75
N ASP A 145 -16.52 -13.47 -31.44
CA ASP A 145 -16.77 -13.38 -32.89
C ASP A 145 -17.57 -12.12 -33.21
N ALA A 146 -17.23 -11.45 -34.32
CA ALA A 146 -17.92 -10.24 -34.77
C ALA A 146 -19.43 -10.44 -34.93
N LYS A 147 -19.84 -11.67 -35.27
CA LYS A 147 -21.25 -12.05 -35.36
C LYS A 147 -22.01 -11.91 -34.04
N ILE A 148 -21.39 -12.27 -32.92
CA ILE A 148 -21.99 -12.14 -31.58
C ILE A 148 -22.29 -10.68 -31.27
N ILE A 149 -21.33 -9.80 -31.57
CA ILE A 149 -21.48 -8.35 -31.36
C ILE A 149 -22.54 -7.76 -32.28
N GLN A 150 -22.53 -8.16 -33.55
CA GLN A 150 -23.56 -7.77 -34.52
C GLN A 150 -24.96 -8.16 -34.06
N ASP A 151 -25.13 -9.42 -33.65
CA ASP A 151 -26.43 -9.95 -33.21
C ASP A 151 -26.89 -9.19 -31.96
N GLY A 152 -25.99 -8.89 -31.02
CA GLY A 152 -26.31 -8.06 -29.85
C GLY A 152 -26.70 -6.61 -30.20
N TYR A 153 -25.95 -5.97 -31.10
CA TYR A 153 -26.12 -4.56 -31.47
C TYR A 153 -27.41 -4.31 -32.25
N ASN A 154 -27.69 -5.13 -33.27
CA ASN A 154 -28.80 -4.90 -34.20
C ASN A 154 -30.20 -5.07 -33.57
N HIS A 155 -30.28 -5.53 -32.32
CA HIS A 155 -31.53 -5.72 -31.58
C HIS A 155 -31.80 -4.62 -30.55
N VAL A 156 -30.99 -3.55 -30.55
CA VAL A 156 -31.18 -2.36 -29.71
C VAL A 156 -31.97 -1.31 -30.51
N GLU A 157 -32.84 -0.53 -29.85
CA GLU A 157 -33.68 0.47 -30.53
C GLU A 157 -32.88 1.66 -31.09
N ASP A 158 -31.77 2.02 -30.44
CA ASP A 158 -30.89 3.12 -30.82
C ASP A 158 -29.58 2.60 -31.44
N ASN A 159 -29.55 2.45 -32.77
CA ASN A 159 -28.36 2.01 -33.51
C ASN A 159 -27.34 3.16 -33.67
N TYR A 160 -26.60 3.45 -32.60
CA TYR A 160 -25.41 4.29 -32.67
C TYR A 160 -24.23 3.62 -31.97
N TYR A 161 -23.02 3.96 -32.39
CA TYR A 161 -21.82 3.73 -31.59
C TYR A 161 -21.22 5.08 -31.22
N LEU A 162 -20.46 5.13 -30.14
CA LEU A 162 -19.84 6.35 -29.68
C LEU A 162 -18.35 6.16 -29.44
N TYR A 163 -17.59 7.22 -29.60
CA TYR A 163 -16.18 7.27 -29.21
C TYR A 163 -15.82 8.66 -28.70
N TYR A 164 -14.68 8.76 -28.02
CA TYR A 164 -14.20 10.03 -27.50
C TYR A 164 -13.07 10.57 -28.36
N ARG A 165 -13.36 11.63 -29.12
CA ARG A 165 -12.37 12.34 -29.92
C ARG A 165 -11.57 13.30 -29.04
N ILE A 166 -10.26 13.30 -29.21
CA ILE A 166 -9.34 14.21 -28.53
C ILE A 166 -8.84 15.23 -29.55
N GLN A 167 -8.92 16.52 -29.21
CA GLN A 167 -8.34 17.61 -29.97
C GLN A 167 -7.03 18.05 -29.31
N GLU A 168 -5.93 17.93 -30.04
CA GLU A 168 -4.64 18.45 -29.58
C GLU A 168 -4.61 19.97 -29.70
N THR A 169 -4.87 20.67 -28.60
CA THR A 169 -4.86 22.14 -28.54
C THR A 169 -3.49 22.70 -28.11
N GLY A 170 -2.53 21.83 -27.75
CA GLY A 170 -1.23 22.21 -27.20
C GLY A 170 -1.28 22.80 -25.78
N ARG A 171 -2.48 23.00 -25.21
CA ARG A 171 -2.70 23.51 -23.85
C ARG A 171 -3.45 22.45 -23.04
N ARG A 172 -2.92 22.10 -21.86
CA ARG A 172 -3.63 21.22 -20.94
C ARG A 172 -4.72 22.00 -20.19
N PRO A 173 -5.99 21.56 -20.23
CA PRO A 173 -7.02 22.17 -19.39
C PRO A 173 -6.69 21.93 -17.92
N THR A 174 -6.89 22.94 -17.07
CA THR A 174 -6.69 22.78 -15.62
C THR A 174 -8.01 22.64 -14.88
N LEU A 175 -9.09 23.23 -15.42
CA LEU A 175 -10.41 23.39 -14.78
C LEU A 175 -10.33 23.97 -13.36
N LYS A 176 -9.22 24.64 -13.02
CA LYS A 176 -8.93 25.17 -11.70
C LYS A 176 -9.97 26.18 -11.25
N HIS A 177 -10.44 27.03 -12.16
CA HIS A 177 -11.43 28.05 -11.85
C HIS A 177 -12.79 27.44 -11.42
N LEU A 178 -13.23 26.37 -12.08
CA LEU A 178 -14.46 25.66 -11.73
C LEU A 178 -14.34 24.96 -10.38
N PHE A 179 -13.20 24.31 -10.12
CA PHE A 179 -12.91 23.76 -8.79
C PHE A 179 -12.92 24.86 -7.72
N GLN A 180 -12.33 26.03 -7.99
CA GLN A 180 -12.32 27.16 -7.06
C GLN A 180 -13.74 27.64 -6.75
N GLU A 181 -14.55 27.88 -7.78
CA GLU A 181 -15.95 28.31 -7.63
C GLU A 181 -16.76 27.30 -6.81
N ARG A 182 -16.66 26.00 -7.14
CA ARG A 182 -17.34 24.92 -6.40
C ARG A 182 -16.89 24.86 -4.94
N MET A 183 -15.58 24.85 -4.68
CA MET A 183 -15.07 24.73 -3.31
C MET A 183 -15.38 25.94 -2.43
N LEU A 184 -15.50 27.14 -3.00
CA LEU A 184 -15.94 28.33 -2.25
C LEU A 184 -17.41 28.24 -1.82
N GLN A 185 -18.25 27.61 -2.65
CA GLN A 185 -19.67 27.37 -2.34
C GLN A 185 -19.90 26.11 -1.50
N MET A 186 -18.95 25.18 -1.51
CA MET A 186 -19.04 23.89 -0.83
C MET A 186 -19.28 24.04 0.67
N SER A 187 -20.30 23.39 1.21
CA SER A 187 -20.57 23.33 2.65
C SER A 187 -20.94 21.92 3.05
N ASP A 188 -20.36 21.45 4.14
CA ASP A 188 -20.73 20.20 4.78
C ASP A 188 -20.64 20.40 6.30
N ASP A 189 -21.62 19.89 7.03
CA ASP A 189 -21.65 19.95 8.49
C ASP A 189 -21.02 18.71 9.13
N PHE A 190 -20.69 17.70 8.32
CA PHE A 190 -20.09 16.43 8.72
C PHE A 190 -20.92 15.68 9.78
N SER A 191 -22.21 16.00 9.91
CA SER A 191 -23.11 15.46 10.93
C SER A 191 -23.32 13.95 10.79
N CYS A 192 -23.17 13.42 9.58
CA CYS A 192 -23.22 11.98 9.31
C CYS A 192 -22.18 11.21 10.13
N TYR A 193 -20.97 11.74 10.32
CA TYR A 193 -19.94 11.10 11.14
C TYR A 193 -20.32 11.05 12.61
N ALA A 194 -20.88 12.14 13.14
CA ALA A 194 -21.38 12.17 14.52
C ALA A 194 -22.53 11.17 14.73
N HIS A 195 -23.40 11.00 13.74
CA HIS A 195 -24.46 10.00 13.73
C HIS A 195 -23.88 8.58 13.71
N LEU A 196 -22.98 8.27 12.77
CA LEU A 196 -22.28 6.99 12.65
C LEU A 196 -21.58 6.61 13.95
N LYS A 197 -20.83 7.55 14.54
CA LYS A 197 -20.13 7.34 15.82
C LYS A 197 -21.10 6.92 16.92
N ARG A 198 -22.26 7.59 17.03
CA ARG A 198 -23.29 7.23 18.02
C ARG A 198 -23.80 5.81 17.80
N GLN A 199 -24.14 5.47 16.56
CA GLN A 199 -24.67 4.15 16.19
C GLN A 199 -23.68 3.00 16.40
N ILE A 200 -22.38 3.27 16.28
CA ILE A 200 -21.33 2.28 16.60
C ILE A 200 -21.29 2.02 18.10
N LEU A 201 -21.30 3.09 18.90
CA LEU A 201 -21.17 3.00 20.35
C LEU A 201 -22.39 2.37 21.01
N ASP A 202 -23.59 2.56 20.43
CA ASP A 202 -24.84 1.96 20.90
C ASP A 202 -25.17 0.60 20.25
N ARG A 203 -24.34 0.15 19.29
CA ARG A 203 -24.50 -1.12 18.55
C ARG A 203 -25.80 -1.20 17.72
N SER A 204 -26.35 -0.08 17.27
CA SER A 204 -27.58 -0.01 16.47
C SER A 204 -27.37 -0.01 14.96
N ILE A 205 -26.12 -0.03 14.50
CA ILE A 205 -25.79 0.26 13.11
C ILE A 205 -26.08 -0.90 12.14
N ALA A 206 -26.71 -0.60 11.00
CA ALA A 206 -26.79 -1.52 9.86
C ALA A 206 -25.55 -1.38 8.97
N THR A 207 -24.83 -2.46 8.71
CA THR A 207 -23.48 -2.41 8.12
C THR A 207 -23.43 -2.51 6.59
N ASP A 208 -24.50 -3.01 5.96
CA ASP A 208 -24.46 -3.43 4.54
C ASP A 208 -24.09 -2.28 3.59
N ASN A 209 -24.58 -1.06 3.83
CA ASN A 209 -24.31 0.10 2.96
C ASN A 209 -23.10 0.95 3.38
N LEU A 210 -22.55 0.72 4.57
CA LEU A 210 -21.41 1.50 5.07
C LEU A 210 -20.13 1.21 4.32
N ILE A 211 -19.96 -0.04 3.87
CA ILE A 211 -18.80 -0.44 3.08
C ILE A 211 -18.76 0.37 1.78
N PHE A 212 -19.92 0.51 1.12
CA PHE A 212 -20.06 1.31 -0.08
C PHE A 212 -19.89 2.80 0.21
N PHE A 213 -20.54 3.33 1.25
CA PHE A 213 -20.38 4.72 1.70
C PHE A 213 -18.91 5.11 1.91
N PHE A 214 -18.14 4.33 2.68
CA PHE A 214 -16.72 4.63 2.91
C PHE A 214 -15.88 4.48 1.65
N GLY A 215 -16.22 3.53 0.76
CA GLY A 215 -15.54 3.38 -0.53
C GLY A 215 -15.78 4.55 -1.47
N VAL A 216 -16.99 5.10 -1.49
CA VAL A 216 -17.36 6.26 -2.31
C VAL A 216 -16.73 7.53 -1.75
N ALA A 217 -16.80 7.73 -0.43
CA ALA A 217 -16.19 8.87 0.23
C ALA A 217 -14.65 8.85 0.10
N SER A 218 -14.00 7.67 0.25
CA SER A 218 -12.55 7.57 0.12
C SER A 218 -12.09 7.95 -1.28
N LEU A 219 -12.76 7.44 -2.31
CA LEU A 219 -12.40 7.76 -3.69
C LEU A 219 -12.65 9.23 -4.05
N SER A 220 -13.73 9.84 -3.55
CA SER A 220 -13.97 11.29 -3.69
C SER A 220 -12.75 12.10 -3.23
N ARG A 221 -12.17 11.71 -2.08
CA ARG A 221 -10.99 12.39 -1.51
C ARG A 221 -9.71 12.05 -2.25
N GLU A 222 -9.51 10.81 -2.66
CA GLU A 222 -8.34 10.40 -3.46
C GLU A 222 -8.28 11.12 -4.83
N LEU A 223 -9.43 11.25 -5.50
CA LEU A 223 -9.54 12.01 -6.75
C LEU A 223 -9.36 13.51 -6.54
N THR A 224 -9.90 14.05 -5.45
CA THR A 224 -9.66 15.46 -5.06
C THR A 224 -8.17 15.70 -4.83
N SER A 225 -7.49 14.84 -4.07
CA SER A 225 -6.06 14.91 -3.81
C SER A 225 -5.24 14.90 -5.11
N THR A 226 -5.60 14.01 -6.03
CA THR A 226 -4.98 13.92 -7.36
C THR A 226 -5.18 15.22 -8.14
N PHE A 227 -6.38 15.79 -8.14
CA PHE A 227 -6.68 17.04 -8.83
C PHE A 227 -5.89 18.22 -8.25
N ILE A 228 -5.90 18.41 -6.93
CA ILE A 228 -5.25 19.55 -6.29
C ILE A 228 -3.72 19.47 -6.36
N SER A 229 -3.16 18.25 -6.33
CA SER A 229 -1.72 18.02 -6.54
C SER A 229 -1.29 18.47 -7.95
N ASN A 230 -2.02 18.04 -8.99
CA ASN A 230 -1.73 18.42 -10.37
C ASN A 230 -1.95 19.92 -10.65
N ASN A 231 -2.84 20.56 -9.89
CA ASN A 231 -3.11 22.00 -9.97
C ASN A 231 -2.24 22.85 -9.02
N GLN A 232 -1.18 22.26 -8.47
CA GLN A 232 -0.16 22.91 -7.65
C GLN A 232 -0.74 23.62 -6.42
N TYR A 233 -1.76 23.06 -5.78
CA TYR A 233 -2.15 23.48 -4.43
C TYR A 233 -1.06 23.07 -3.41
N SER A 234 -1.20 23.50 -2.16
CA SER A 234 -0.26 23.14 -1.09
C SER A 234 -0.14 21.62 -0.91
N ASN A 235 1.10 21.17 -0.71
CA ASN A 235 1.41 19.81 -0.28
C ASN A 235 0.71 19.46 1.03
N TYR A 236 0.50 20.44 1.92
CA TYR A 236 -0.27 20.24 3.15
C TYR A 236 -1.70 19.77 2.88
N LEU A 237 -2.40 20.40 1.93
CA LEU A 237 -3.79 20.03 1.58
C LEU A 237 -3.85 18.68 0.88
N VAL A 238 -2.87 18.40 0.02
CA VAL A 238 -2.68 17.07 -0.59
C VAL A 238 -2.51 16.01 0.50
N GLU A 239 -1.70 16.29 1.53
CA GLU A 239 -1.47 15.36 2.64
C GLU A 239 -2.71 15.16 3.51
N ILE A 240 -3.45 16.23 3.86
CA ILE A 240 -4.73 16.10 4.59
C ILE A 240 -5.71 15.24 3.79
N SER A 241 -5.93 15.56 2.52
CA SER A 241 -6.84 14.80 1.65
C SER A 241 -6.43 13.32 1.57
N ASN A 242 -5.12 13.08 1.48
CA ASN A 242 -4.55 11.74 1.53
C ASN A 242 -4.76 11.01 2.88
N LYS A 243 -4.74 11.71 4.01
CA LYS A 243 -5.06 11.11 5.31
C LYS A 243 -6.56 10.80 5.46
N ILE A 244 -7.43 11.68 4.95
CA ILE A 244 -8.88 11.46 4.97
C ILE A 244 -9.23 10.16 4.23
N TYR A 245 -8.77 9.98 2.98
CA TYR A 245 -9.11 8.77 2.22
C TYR A 245 -8.57 7.50 2.90
N ARG A 246 -7.32 7.53 3.41
CA ARG A 246 -6.72 6.35 4.08
C ARG A 246 -7.50 5.97 5.33
N GLN A 247 -7.92 6.96 6.11
CA GLN A 247 -8.73 6.73 7.28
C GLN A 247 -10.11 6.14 6.93
N MET A 248 -10.75 6.61 5.85
CA MET A 248 -11.99 6.02 5.34
C MET A 248 -11.80 4.57 4.88
N GLU A 249 -10.70 4.25 4.20
CA GLU A 249 -10.36 2.88 3.82
C GLU A 249 -10.15 1.97 5.04
N VAL A 250 -9.43 2.45 6.05
CA VAL A 250 -9.27 1.71 7.32
C VAL A 250 -10.62 1.48 7.99
N LEU A 251 -11.48 2.49 8.05
CA LEU A 251 -12.83 2.35 8.59
C LEU A 251 -13.61 1.30 7.80
N LYS A 252 -13.62 1.36 6.47
CA LYS A 252 -14.26 0.36 5.60
C LYS A 252 -13.82 -1.07 5.94
N GLN A 253 -12.52 -1.30 6.10
CA GLN A 253 -11.98 -2.63 6.46
C GLN A 253 -12.39 -3.05 7.88
N LEU A 254 -12.38 -2.14 8.84
CA LEU A 254 -12.82 -2.42 10.21
C LEU A 254 -14.32 -2.77 10.25
N TYR A 255 -15.14 -2.07 9.48
CA TYR A 255 -16.57 -2.37 9.35
C TYR A 255 -16.82 -3.72 8.67
N LEU A 256 -16.10 -4.03 7.60
CA LEU A 256 -16.17 -5.35 6.95
C LEU A 256 -15.79 -6.47 7.93
N LYS A 257 -14.70 -6.28 8.68
CA LYS A 257 -14.28 -7.24 9.72
C LYS A 257 -15.33 -7.37 10.83
N MET A 258 -15.96 -6.26 11.21
CA MET A 258 -17.03 -6.24 12.21
C MET A 258 -18.25 -7.03 11.74
N TYR A 259 -18.64 -6.87 10.47
CA TYR A 259 -19.75 -7.57 9.84
C TYR A 259 -19.54 -9.09 9.78
N LEU A 260 -18.31 -9.53 9.55
CA LEU A 260 -17.97 -10.95 9.46
C LEU A 260 -17.78 -11.63 10.83
N LYS A 261 -17.73 -10.85 11.93
CA LYS A 261 -17.51 -11.36 13.28
C LYS A 261 -18.81 -11.67 14.00
N THR A 262 -18.81 -12.72 14.81
CA THR A 262 -19.92 -13.06 15.72
C THR A 262 -20.01 -12.15 16.95
N SER A 263 -18.91 -11.48 17.32
CA SER A 263 -18.88 -10.52 18.44
C SER A 263 -17.78 -9.48 18.27
N VAL A 264 -18.01 -8.29 18.84
CA VAL A 264 -17.15 -7.11 18.73
C VAL A 264 -16.93 -6.52 20.12
N SER A 265 -15.67 -6.31 20.48
CA SER A 265 -15.28 -5.81 21.80
C SER A 265 -15.53 -4.30 21.94
N ASN A 266 -15.71 -3.80 23.17
CA ASN A 266 -15.85 -2.37 23.43
C ASN A 266 -14.59 -1.58 23.04
N GLN A 267 -13.41 -2.20 23.13
CA GLN A 267 -12.15 -1.58 22.71
C GLN A 267 -12.11 -1.36 21.19
N GLU A 268 -12.59 -2.33 20.40
CA GLU A 268 -12.72 -2.18 18.94
C GLU A 268 -13.70 -1.05 18.58
N LEU A 269 -14.87 -1.01 19.23
CA LEU A 269 -15.87 0.06 19.00
C LEU A 269 -15.32 1.45 19.35
N SER A 270 -14.63 1.58 20.49
CA SER A 270 -13.97 2.83 20.89
C SER A 270 -12.87 3.23 19.90
N SER A 271 -12.12 2.27 19.36
CA SER A 271 -11.10 2.54 18.35
C SER A 271 -11.71 3.07 17.05
N ILE A 272 -12.82 2.49 16.59
CA ILE A 272 -13.56 2.98 15.42
C ILE A 272 -14.10 4.40 15.68
N ALA A 273 -14.69 4.64 16.86
CA ALA A 273 -15.21 5.96 17.23
C ALA A 273 -14.13 7.04 17.24
N GLN A 274 -12.94 6.75 17.77
CA GLN A 274 -11.79 7.67 17.74
C GLN A 274 -11.32 7.95 16.31
N LYS A 275 -11.37 6.94 15.44
CA LYS A 275 -11.02 7.09 14.04
C LYS A 275 -11.99 8.03 13.31
N ILE A 276 -13.27 7.99 13.65
CA ILE A 276 -14.28 8.92 13.13
C ILE A 276 -14.04 10.35 13.64
N ASP A 277 -13.68 10.55 14.91
CA ASP A 277 -13.32 11.89 15.42
C ASP A 277 -12.14 12.50 14.66
N THR A 278 -11.15 11.67 14.34
CA THR A 278 -9.99 12.08 13.53
C THR A 278 -10.46 12.50 12.12
N LEU A 279 -11.39 11.76 11.53
CA LEU A 279 -11.91 12.03 10.20
C LEU A 279 -12.66 13.37 10.16
N ILE A 280 -13.52 13.64 11.14
CA ILE A 280 -14.21 14.95 11.28
C ILE A 280 -13.20 16.09 11.33
N THR A 281 -12.16 15.95 12.15
CA THR A 281 -11.12 16.99 12.31
C THR A 281 -10.41 17.28 10.98
N LEU A 282 -9.97 16.23 10.29
CA LEU A 282 -9.27 16.36 9.01
C LEU A 282 -10.16 16.97 7.92
N GLU A 283 -11.44 16.60 7.85
CA GLU A 283 -12.38 17.11 6.86
C GLU A 283 -12.68 18.59 7.03
N VAL A 284 -12.90 19.03 8.29
CA VAL A 284 -13.07 20.45 8.63
C VAL A 284 -11.79 21.22 8.28
N GLU A 285 -10.64 20.68 8.62
CA GLU A 285 -9.36 21.30 8.33
C GLU A 285 -9.09 21.44 6.83
N PHE A 286 -9.35 20.38 6.05
CA PHE A 286 -9.23 20.40 4.61
C PHE A 286 -10.14 21.46 3.98
N LEU A 287 -11.44 21.44 4.31
CA LEU A 287 -12.43 22.33 3.70
C LEU A 287 -12.15 23.80 4.02
N ASN A 288 -11.71 24.11 5.25
CA ASN A 288 -11.30 25.47 5.61
C ASN A 288 -9.98 25.86 4.94
N GLY A 289 -9.00 24.96 4.93
CA GLY A 289 -7.68 25.20 4.35
C GLY A 289 -7.74 25.46 2.85
N ILE A 290 -8.48 24.64 2.10
CA ILE A 290 -8.63 24.82 0.66
C ILE A 290 -9.35 26.13 0.32
N LYS A 291 -10.42 26.49 1.04
CA LYS A 291 -11.10 27.78 0.86
C LYS A 291 -10.16 28.96 1.14
N ASN A 292 -9.40 28.89 2.23
CA ASN A 292 -8.44 29.94 2.57
C ASN A 292 -7.34 30.09 1.51
N GLU A 293 -6.77 28.99 1.02
CA GLU A 293 -5.77 29.02 -0.05
C GLU A 293 -6.37 29.60 -1.35
N ILE A 294 -7.61 29.25 -1.71
CA ILE A 294 -8.30 29.80 -2.87
C ILE A 294 -8.50 31.32 -2.73
N LEU A 295 -8.99 31.79 -1.57
CA LEU A 295 -9.28 33.21 -1.33
C LEU A 295 -8.01 34.05 -1.23
N SER A 296 -6.97 33.54 -0.57
CA SER A 296 -5.72 34.26 -0.34
C SER A 296 -4.73 34.18 -1.51
N GLY A 297 -4.84 33.14 -2.34
CA GLY A 297 -3.86 32.81 -3.37
C GLY A 297 -2.53 32.28 -2.83
N ASN A 298 -2.37 32.16 -1.51
CA ASN A 298 -1.13 31.74 -0.87
C ASN A 298 -1.21 30.27 -0.46
N LYS A 299 -0.16 29.52 -0.81
CA LYS A 299 0.03 28.15 -0.32
C LYS A 299 0.26 28.15 1.19
N ILE A 300 -0.34 27.20 1.88
CA ILE A 300 -0.22 26.95 3.32
C ILE A 300 0.85 25.90 3.66
N ASP A 301 1.83 25.70 2.78
CA ASP A 301 2.95 24.74 2.96
C ASP A 301 3.88 25.06 4.16
N SER A 302 3.72 26.22 4.79
CA SER A 302 4.32 26.49 6.10
C SER A 302 3.78 25.59 7.20
N LEU A 303 2.57 25.03 7.02
CA LEU A 303 2.02 23.99 7.86
C LEU A 303 2.61 22.65 7.40
N ILE A 304 3.25 21.94 8.33
CA ILE A 304 3.82 20.61 8.09
C ILE A 304 3.12 19.64 9.02
N MET A 305 2.62 18.53 8.48
CA MET A 305 1.88 17.57 9.27
C MET A 305 2.80 16.60 10.02
N ASN A 306 2.45 16.28 11.25
CA ASN A 306 3.06 15.17 11.98
C ASN A 306 2.72 13.83 11.29
N PRO A 307 3.67 12.89 11.20
CA PRO A 307 3.39 11.57 10.68
C PRO A 307 2.45 10.81 11.63
N ASP A 308 1.76 9.82 11.08
CA ASP A 308 0.98 8.89 11.91
C ASP A 308 1.93 7.97 12.69
N PRO A 309 1.56 7.54 13.91
CA PRO A 309 2.36 6.59 14.66
C PRO A 309 2.41 5.24 13.92
N PRO A 310 3.44 4.40 14.15
CA PRO A 310 3.53 3.09 13.51
C PRO A 310 2.29 2.24 13.79
N SER A 311 1.96 1.32 12.89
CA SER A 311 0.84 0.39 13.10
C SER A 311 1.33 -1.03 13.41
N GLU A 312 0.46 -1.84 14.03
CA GLU A 312 0.75 -3.26 14.32
C GLU A 312 2.11 -3.50 15.00
N VAL A 313 2.43 -2.72 16.04
CA VAL A 313 3.70 -2.88 16.77
C VAL A 313 3.61 -4.10 17.69
N TYR A 314 4.52 -5.06 17.53
CA TYR A 314 4.62 -6.25 18.39
C TYR A 314 6.05 -6.76 18.54
N ILE A 315 6.25 -7.65 19.51
CA ILE A 315 7.52 -8.36 19.71
C ILE A 315 7.43 -9.73 19.03
N LYS A 316 8.16 -9.92 17.93
CA LYS A 316 8.20 -11.18 17.17
C LYS A 316 8.89 -12.29 17.96
N TYR A 317 10.08 -11.98 18.47
CA TYR A 317 10.90 -12.90 19.27
C TYR A 317 11.45 -12.17 20.50
N ARG A 318 11.70 -12.92 21.58
CA ARG A 318 12.40 -12.40 22.77
C ARG A 318 13.30 -13.46 23.35
N THR A 319 14.45 -13.03 23.85
CA THR A 319 15.46 -13.88 24.49
C THR A 319 15.70 -13.40 25.92
N ASP A 320 16.77 -13.88 26.53
CA ASP A 320 17.24 -13.41 27.83
C ASP A 320 17.88 -12.02 27.78
N THR A 321 18.38 -11.58 26.61
CA THR A 321 19.09 -10.29 26.46
C THR A 321 18.69 -9.48 25.24
N SER A 322 17.66 -9.91 24.50
CA SER A 322 17.22 -9.21 23.29
C SER A 322 15.74 -9.39 23.00
N ALA A 323 15.18 -8.50 22.19
CA ALA A 323 13.81 -8.60 21.69
C ALA A 323 13.67 -8.00 20.28
N TRP A 324 12.90 -8.67 19.42
CA TRP A 324 12.67 -8.28 18.03
C TRP A 324 11.38 -7.50 17.94
N LEU A 325 11.52 -6.20 17.82
CA LEU A 325 10.42 -5.29 17.56
C LEU A 325 10.09 -5.31 16.07
N VAL A 326 8.80 -5.45 15.74
CA VAL A 326 8.29 -5.41 14.37
C VAL A 326 7.07 -4.52 14.33
N TRP A 327 6.90 -3.78 13.23
CA TRP A 327 5.72 -2.99 12.96
C TRP A 327 5.38 -2.99 11.48
N SER A 328 4.14 -2.61 11.19
CA SER A 328 3.64 -2.42 9.83
C SER A 328 3.43 -0.93 9.59
N ASP A 329 3.73 -0.46 8.40
CA ASP A 329 3.17 0.77 7.87
C ASP A 329 2.42 0.44 6.59
N LEU A 330 1.16 0.83 6.52
CA LEU A 330 0.19 0.38 5.51
C LEU A 330 0.53 0.80 4.06
N GLU A 331 1.65 1.46 3.78
CA GLU A 331 2.02 1.87 2.42
C GLU A 331 3.54 1.80 2.21
N VAL A 332 3.96 0.83 1.40
CA VAL A 332 5.36 0.59 0.98
C VAL A 332 5.93 1.79 0.19
N GLU A 333 5.09 2.63 -0.39
CA GLU A 333 5.49 3.75 -1.25
C GLU A 333 5.86 5.05 -0.51
N LYS A 334 5.85 5.08 0.84
CA LYS A 334 6.23 6.27 1.64
C LYS A 334 7.39 6.06 2.59
N LEU A 335 8.06 4.90 2.53
CA LEU A 335 9.23 4.62 3.36
C LEU A 335 10.47 5.41 2.91
N GLU A 336 10.48 5.98 1.71
CA GLU A 336 11.52 6.93 1.32
C GLU A 336 11.41 8.19 2.20
N ASN A 337 12.27 8.25 3.23
CA ASN A 337 12.50 9.36 4.16
C ASN A 337 11.71 9.37 5.49
N MET A 338 11.14 8.23 5.91
CA MET A 338 10.68 8.05 7.29
C MET A 338 11.78 7.40 8.14
N THR A 339 11.89 7.80 9.40
CA THR A 339 12.70 7.10 10.43
C THR A 339 11.85 6.82 11.66
N TYR A 340 12.31 5.92 12.53
CA TYR A 340 11.60 5.52 13.74
C TYR A 340 12.49 5.70 14.96
N GLU A 341 12.01 6.48 15.92
CA GLU A 341 12.66 6.61 17.21
C GLU A 341 12.13 5.53 18.15
N ILE A 342 13.05 4.75 18.71
CA ILE A 342 12.74 3.62 19.60
C ILE A 342 13.16 3.99 21.01
N TYR A 343 12.25 3.84 21.94
CA TYR A 343 12.43 4.21 23.34
C TYR A 343 12.24 3.00 24.24
N ILE A 344 13.05 2.89 25.28
CA ILE A 344 12.85 1.93 26.38
C ILE A 344 12.81 2.70 27.69
N ASN A 345 11.80 2.47 28.51
CA ASN A 345 11.63 3.15 29.80
C ASN A 345 11.73 4.69 29.71
N SER A 346 11.31 5.26 28.56
CA SER A 346 11.37 6.69 28.20
C SER A 346 12.73 7.23 27.75
N GLU A 347 13.75 6.40 27.60
CA GLU A 347 15.06 6.76 27.03
C GLU A 347 15.10 6.38 25.54
N LEU A 348 15.59 7.28 24.68
CA LEU A 348 15.80 7.01 23.25
C LEU A 348 17.00 6.07 23.11
N ILE A 349 16.78 4.87 22.59
CA ILE A 349 17.85 3.88 22.41
C ILE A 349 18.41 3.87 20.99
N ASP A 350 17.58 4.11 19.97
CA ASP A 350 18.06 4.16 18.58
C ASP A 350 17.06 4.83 17.62
N VAL A 351 17.54 5.15 16.41
CA VAL A 351 16.76 5.61 15.27
C VAL A 351 17.02 4.74 14.05
N CYS A 352 16.00 4.06 13.54
CA CYS A 352 16.13 3.17 12.40
C CYS A 352 15.21 3.56 11.23
N LYS A 353 15.41 2.94 10.06
CA LYS A 353 14.58 3.17 8.84
C LYS A 353 13.75 1.95 8.47
N GLN A 354 14.14 0.77 8.95
CA GLN A 354 13.48 -0.49 8.71
C GLN A 354 12.30 -0.65 9.65
N ASN A 355 11.32 -1.45 9.26
CA ASN A 355 10.15 -1.75 10.07
C ASN A 355 10.38 -2.86 11.12
N THR A 356 11.65 -3.16 11.39
CA THR A 356 12.07 -4.10 12.42
C THR A 356 13.34 -3.61 13.09
N TYR A 357 13.46 -3.93 14.38
CA TYR A 357 14.60 -3.56 15.19
C TYR A 357 14.86 -4.60 16.28
N ILE A 358 16.13 -4.97 16.47
CA ILE A 358 16.53 -5.89 17.53
C ILE A 358 17.07 -5.07 18.69
N ILE A 359 16.31 -5.05 19.77
CA ILE A 359 16.72 -4.46 21.04
C ILE A 359 17.79 -5.36 21.66
N SER A 360 18.94 -4.79 22.00
CA SER A 360 20.08 -5.45 22.65
C SER A 360 20.16 -5.12 24.15
N GLU A 361 21.17 -5.67 24.83
CA GLU A 361 21.56 -5.31 26.21
C GLU A 361 20.45 -5.42 27.27
N LEU A 362 19.46 -6.29 27.05
CA LEU A 362 18.40 -6.50 28.02
C LEU A 362 18.87 -7.41 29.16
N LEU A 363 18.27 -7.23 30.33
CA LEU A 363 18.45 -8.08 31.49
C LEU A 363 17.49 -9.27 31.43
N PRO A 364 17.91 -10.48 31.84
CA PRO A 364 17.02 -11.64 31.95
C PRO A 364 15.85 -11.40 32.89
N GLU A 365 14.72 -12.07 32.63
CA GLU A 365 13.51 -12.08 33.46
C GLU A 365 12.96 -10.69 33.84
N THR A 366 13.24 -9.66 33.04
CA THR A 366 12.94 -8.26 33.31
C THR A 366 11.82 -7.76 32.40
N ASN A 367 10.91 -6.96 32.95
CA ASN A 367 9.82 -6.34 32.21
C ASN A 367 10.31 -5.06 31.52
N TYR A 368 9.96 -4.90 30.25
CA TYR A 368 10.27 -3.73 29.45
C TYR A 368 9.02 -3.16 28.81
N VAL A 369 9.00 -1.83 28.71
CA VAL A 369 8.03 -1.07 27.94
C VAL A 369 8.79 -0.36 26.82
N VAL A 370 8.47 -0.71 25.59
CA VAL A 370 9.03 -0.10 24.39
C VAL A 370 8.03 0.87 23.81
N ARG A 371 8.50 2.07 23.46
CA ARG A 371 7.71 3.06 22.72
C ARG A 371 8.37 3.37 21.40
N ILE A 372 7.56 3.51 20.35
CA ILE A 372 8.04 3.84 19.01
C ILE A 372 7.29 5.05 18.45
N LYS A 373 8.05 5.97 17.83
CA LYS A 373 7.52 7.15 17.13
C LYS A 373 7.99 7.16 15.68
N SER A 374 7.07 7.47 14.79
CA SER A 374 7.40 7.78 13.40
C SER A 374 7.97 9.19 13.32
N VAL A 375 8.99 9.40 12.48
CA VAL A 375 9.60 10.70 12.22
C VAL A 375 9.65 10.91 10.71
N ASN A 376 9.10 12.02 10.25
CA ASN A 376 9.10 12.35 8.83
C ASN A 376 10.39 13.05 8.39
N LYS A 377 10.54 13.25 7.08
CA LYS A 377 11.70 13.93 6.48
C LYS A 377 11.99 15.34 6.99
N TYR A 378 11.02 15.97 7.65
CA TYR A 378 11.15 17.31 8.26
C TYR A 378 11.51 17.25 9.75
N GLY A 379 11.71 16.06 10.31
CA GLY A 379 12.01 15.86 11.74
C GLY A 379 10.78 15.94 12.65
N LEU A 380 9.56 16.02 12.10
CA LEU A 380 8.34 15.99 12.90
C LEU A 380 8.01 14.57 13.30
N LYS A 381 7.65 14.40 14.59
CA LYS A 381 7.37 13.11 15.22
C LYS A 381 5.87 12.85 15.27
N SER A 382 5.45 11.60 15.30
CA SER A 382 4.06 11.26 15.61
C SER A 382 3.66 11.84 16.97
N LEU A 383 2.47 12.44 17.04
CA LEU A 383 1.99 13.12 18.25
C LEU A 383 1.81 12.17 19.43
N VAL A 384 1.49 10.91 19.13
CA VAL A 384 1.47 9.79 20.07
C VAL A 384 2.52 8.77 19.66
N ASP A 385 3.02 8.02 20.63
CA ASP A 385 3.80 6.81 20.38
C ASP A 385 2.90 5.58 20.33
N LYS A 386 3.45 4.48 19.81
CA LYS A 386 2.93 3.15 20.09
C LYS A 386 3.75 2.50 21.17
N GLU A 387 3.05 1.79 22.04
CA GLU A 387 3.65 1.08 23.17
C GLU A 387 3.47 -0.43 23.00
N VAL A 388 4.53 -1.19 23.31
CA VAL A 388 4.47 -2.63 23.51
C VAL A 388 5.23 -3.01 24.78
N SER A 389 4.63 -3.88 25.59
CA SER A 389 5.25 -4.39 26.81
C SER A 389 5.60 -5.86 26.65
N PHE A 390 6.76 -6.27 27.19
CA PHE A 390 7.18 -7.67 27.21
C PHE A 390 8.07 -7.98 28.40
N ARG A 391 8.33 -9.27 28.65
CA ARG A 391 9.29 -9.76 29.64
C ARG A 391 10.31 -10.66 28.99
N THR A 392 11.60 -10.39 29.17
CA THR A 392 12.70 -11.25 28.72
C THR A 392 12.65 -12.62 29.37
N THR A 393 13.26 -13.62 28.74
CA THR A 393 13.28 -14.99 29.27
C THR A 393 14.33 -15.17 30.36
N ALA A 394 14.32 -16.32 31.03
CA ALA A 394 15.42 -16.74 31.89
C ALA A 394 16.72 -16.86 31.10
N LYS A 395 17.85 -16.65 31.80
CA LYS A 395 19.20 -16.71 31.24
C LYS A 395 19.40 -18.00 30.43
N LYS A 396 19.73 -17.87 29.15
CA LYS A 396 19.91 -19.02 28.25
C LYS A 396 21.36 -19.50 28.31
N THR A 397 21.55 -20.71 28.84
CA THR A 397 22.86 -21.35 28.99
C THR A 397 23.02 -22.63 28.18
N PHE A 398 21.95 -23.12 27.55
CA PHE A 398 21.94 -24.37 26.76
C PHE A 398 21.16 -24.19 25.45
N GLY A 399 21.46 -25.02 24.46
CA GLY A 399 20.83 -25.00 23.13
C GLY A 399 21.37 -23.89 22.23
N ASN A 400 20.56 -23.42 21.28
CA ASN A 400 20.95 -22.35 20.35
C ASN A 400 21.04 -20.99 21.05
N LEU A 401 22.24 -20.52 21.35
CA LEU A 401 22.51 -19.28 22.06
C LEU A 401 22.42 -18.04 21.17
N SER A 402 22.61 -18.18 19.85
CA SER A 402 22.56 -17.05 18.91
C SER A 402 21.14 -16.73 18.44
N TYR A 403 20.18 -17.63 18.60
CA TYR A 403 18.79 -17.39 18.19
C TYR A 403 18.24 -16.06 18.75
N GLY A 404 17.76 -15.21 17.85
CA GLY A 404 17.16 -13.92 18.16
C GLY A 404 18.12 -12.89 18.74
N LYS A 405 19.45 -13.09 18.63
CA LYS A 405 20.46 -12.16 19.14
C LYS A 405 20.74 -10.98 18.20
N PRO A 406 21.23 -9.84 18.72
CA PRO A 406 21.69 -8.74 17.88
C PRO A 406 22.83 -9.19 16.96
N VAL A 407 22.83 -8.66 15.73
CA VAL A 407 23.82 -8.96 14.70
C VAL A 407 24.34 -7.67 14.09
N ILE A 408 25.64 -7.58 13.86
CA ILE A 408 26.30 -6.45 13.21
C ILE A 408 27.10 -7.00 12.04
N ALA A 409 27.02 -6.37 10.86
CA ALA A 409 27.77 -6.78 9.68
C ALA A 409 28.53 -5.62 9.07
N SER A 410 29.58 -5.94 8.30
CA SER A 410 30.32 -4.97 7.50
C SER A 410 29.46 -4.32 6.42
N SER A 411 28.52 -5.09 5.85
CA SER A 411 27.62 -4.62 4.79
C SER A 411 26.42 -5.55 4.63
N PHE A 412 25.46 -5.11 3.82
CA PHE A 412 24.40 -5.96 3.29
C PHE A 412 24.08 -5.50 1.86
N GLU A 413 23.61 -6.42 1.02
CA GLU A 413 23.34 -6.18 -0.40
C GLU A 413 22.08 -5.34 -0.61
N ASP A 414 20.99 -5.71 0.05
CA ASP A 414 19.68 -5.04 -0.03
C ASP A 414 18.82 -5.36 1.20
N LEU A 415 17.60 -4.81 1.24
CA LEU A 415 16.68 -4.94 2.37
C LEU A 415 16.11 -6.37 2.55
N ASP A 416 16.20 -7.23 1.53
CA ASP A 416 15.78 -8.63 1.62
C ASP A 416 16.90 -9.52 2.19
N ARG A 417 18.12 -8.98 2.32
CA ARG A 417 19.33 -9.72 2.69
C ARG A 417 20.04 -9.14 3.91
N LEU A 418 19.24 -8.69 4.87
CA LEU A 418 19.71 -8.05 6.08
C LEU A 418 20.43 -9.03 7.01
N HIS A 419 21.38 -8.49 7.77
CA HIS A 419 22.32 -9.24 8.59
C HIS A 419 21.65 -10.10 9.67
N TYR A 420 20.52 -9.67 10.23
CA TYR A 420 19.84 -10.41 11.30
C TYR A 420 19.18 -11.73 10.84
N HIS A 421 19.06 -12.00 9.55
CA HIS A 421 18.51 -13.27 9.06
C HIS A 421 19.32 -14.49 9.48
N ILE A 422 20.60 -14.34 9.83
CA ILE A 422 21.44 -15.48 10.24
C ILE A 422 21.10 -16.05 11.63
N VAL A 423 20.13 -15.46 12.34
CA VAL A 423 19.75 -15.84 13.72
C VAL A 423 18.22 -15.96 13.91
N ASP A 424 17.43 -16.02 12.83
CA ASP A 424 15.97 -16.12 12.92
C ASP A 424 15.43 -17.56 12.81
N GLU A 425 16.30 -18.55 12.60
CA GLU A 425 15.96 -19.97 12.37
C GLU A 425 15.10 -20.19 11.12
N ASP A 426 15.07 -19.23 10.18
CA ASP A 426 14.36 -19.32 8.90
C ASP A 426 15.34 -19.50 7.73
N THR A 427 15.51 -20.77 7.34
CA THR A 427 16.34 -21.17 6.19
C THR A 427 15.86 -20.67 4.81
N SER A 428 14.76 -19.91 4.75
CA SER A 428 14.32 -19.20 3.55
C SER A 428 14.80 -17.75 3.48
N THR A 429 15.43 -17.24 4.54
CA THR A 429 15.98 -15.89 4.62
C THR A 429 17.49 -15.91 4.87
N ARG A 430 18.23 -14.90 4.39
CA ARG A 430 19.70 -14.91 4.45
C ARG A 430 20.28 -13.52 4.62
N TRP A 431 21.45 -13.46 5.22
CA TRP A 431 22.34 -12.32 5.00
C TRP A 431 23.04 -12.45 3.66
N GLY A 432 23.18 -11.34 2.95
CA GLY A 432 24.00 -11.21 1.76
C GLY A 432 24.88 -9.97 1.88
N SER A 433 26.20 -10.11 1.77
CA SER A 433 27.12 -8.98 1.83
C SER A 433 27.17 -8.22 0.49
N LEU A 434 27.82 -7.05 0.50
CA LEU A 434 28.33 -6.47 -0.74
C LEU A 434 29.38 -7.36 -1.40
N TYR A 435 29.70 -7.05 -2.65
CA TYR A 435 30.42 -7.91 -3.57
C TYR A 435 31.95 -7.75 -3.40
N ASN A 436 32.41 -7.77 -2.15
CA ASN A 436 33.82 -7.62 -1.78
C ASN A 436 34.32 -8.82 -1.01
N ASP A 437 35.63 -9.03 -1.05
CA ASP A 437 36.32 -9.89 -0.07
C ASP A 437 36.48 -9.11 1.26
N HIS A 438 36.85 -9.80 2.35
CA HIS A 438 37.06 -9.21 3.69
C HIS A 438 35.80 -8.66 4.38
N GLU A 439 34.62 -9.16 4.01
CA GLU A 439 33.36 -8.88 4.70
C GLU A 439 33.24 -9.75 5.96
N TRP A 440 32.42 -9.31 6.92
CA TRP A 440 32.24 -9.99 8.20
C TRP A 440 30.86 -9.79 8.79
N ILE A 441 30.47 -10.71 9.68
CA ILE A 441 29.23 -10.61 10.45
C ILE A 441 29.44 -11.15 11.87
N VAL A 442 28.96 -10.40 12.87
CA VAL A 442 29.13 -10.63 14.31
C VAL A 442 27.78 -10.86 14.95
N ILE A 443 27.69 -11.85 15.82
CA ILE A 443 26.59 -12.04 16.76
C ILE A 443 27.02 -11.58 18.15
N ASP A 444 26.18 -10.77 18.80
CA ASP A 444 26.31 -10.42 20.22
C ASP A 444 25.41 -11.31 21.09
N LEU A 445 26.01 -12.18 21.91
CA LEU A 445 25.27 -13.05 22.81
C LEU A 445 24.69 -12.32 24.03
N GLY A 446 25.06 -11.05 24.24
CA GLY A 446 24.63 -10.12 25.30
C GLY A 446 25.50 -10.14 26.55
N PHE A 447 26.16 -11.26 26.84
CA PHE A 447 27.19 -11.40 27.88
C PHE A 447 28.05 -12.63 27.55
N PRO A 448 29.22 -12.82 28.19
CA PRO A 448 30.05 -14.00 27.94
C PRO A 448 29.32 -15.32 28.23
N LYS A 449 29.02 -16.10 27.18
CA LYS A 449 28.35 -17.40 27.27
C LYS A 449 29.32 -18.52 26.94
N GLU A 450 29.21 -19.62 27.69
CA GLU A 450 29.88 -20.86 27.31
C GLU A 450 29.17 -21.48 26.11
N PHE A 451 29.95 -21.96 25.14
CA PHE A 451 29.46 -22.65 23.95
C PHE A 451 30.49 -23.71 23.53
N ASN A 452 30.06 -24.69 22.74
CA ASN A 452 30.91 -25.82 22.37
C ASN A 452 30.73 -26.28 20.92
N ARG A 453 29.81 -25.66 20.18
CA ARG A 453 29.51 -25.98 18.79
C ARG A 453 29.02 -24.75 18.02
N ILE A 454 29.46 -24.63 16.77
CA ILE A 454 29.01 -23.62 15.81
C ILE A 454 28.56 -24.34 14.54
N ARG A 455 27.41 -23.93 14.00
CA ARG A 455 26.91 -24.37 12.69
C ARG A 455 26.77 -23.16 11.78
N LEU A 456 27.31 -23.27 10.58
CA LEU A 456 27.14 -22.31 9.50
C LEU A 456 26.31 -22.99 8.42
N HIS A 457 25.28 -22.32 7.93
CA HIS A 457 24.52 -22.78 6.76
C HIS A 457 24.67 -21.76 5.64
N TRP A 458 25.57 -22.05 4.71
CA TRP A 458 25.86 -21.20 3.57
C TRP A 458 24.86 -21.36 2.42
N GLU A 459 24.66 -20.27 1.70
CA GLU A 459 24.13 -20.30 0.34
C GLU A 459 25.25 -20.73 -0.65
N ALA A 460 24.95 -20.87 -1.94
CA ALA A 460 25.96 -21.13 -2.97
C ALA A 460 27.10 -20.10 -2.96
N ALA A 461 26.81 -18.82 -2.70
CA ALA A 461 27.79 -17.74 -2.58
C ALA A 461 28.50 -17.71 -1.20
N HIS A 462 29.19 -18.79 -0.87
CA HIS A 462 29.92 -18.97 0.40
C HIS A 462 31.34 -18.37 0.39
N ALA A 463 31.97 -18.34 1.56
CA ALA A 463 33.40 -18.07 1.69
C ALA A 463 34.23 -19.34 1.48
N ILE A 464 35.26 -19.31 0.63
CA ILE A 464 36.27 -20.39 0.54
C ILE A 464 37.24 -20.29 1.72
N LYS A 465 37.67 -19.06 2.05
CA LYS A 465 38.56 -18.79 3.17
C LYS A 465 37.83 -17.94 4.20
N TYR A 466 37.79 -18.38 5.45
CA TYR A 466 37.22 -17.60 6.55
C TYR A 466 37.85 -17.94 7.90
N ARG A 467 37.69 -17.03 8.85
CA ARG A 467 37.96 -17.25 10.27
C ARG A 467 36.68 -17.16 11.07
N ILE A 468 36.55 -18.02 12.07
CA ILE A 468 35.63 -17.74 13.19
C ILE A 468 36.47 -17.14 14.29
N GLN A 469 36.03 -16.02 14.82
CA GLN A 469 36.72 -15.26 15.85
C GLN A 469 35.78 -14.98 17.01
N ILE A 470 36.37 -14.84 18.19
CA ILE A 470 35.64 -14.52 19.41
C ILE A 470 36.21 -13.30 20.11
N SER A 471 35.36 -12.59 20.83
CA SER A 471 35.73 -11.42 21.62
C SER A 471 34.80 -11.25 22.82
N ASN A 472 35.28 -10.56 23.85
CA ASN A 472 34.47 -10.11 24.99
C ASN A 472 34.33 -8.59 25.05
N ASP A 473 35.01 -7.84 24.18
CA ASP A 473 35.06 -6.38 24.18
C ASP A 473 34.78 -5.77 22.80
N PHE A 474 34.53 -6.60 21.77
CA PHE A 474 34.32 -6.22 20.36
C PHE A 474 35.55 -5.60 19.67
N GLU A 475 36.64 -5.37 20.39
CA GLU A 475 37.89 -4.75 19.91
C GLU A 475 38.98 -5.79 19.68
N ASN A 476 39.20 -6.66 20.66
CA ASN A 476 40.23 -7.68 20.65
C ASN A 476 39.64 -9.03 20.21
N TRP A 477 40.10 -9.53 19.07
CA TRP A 477 39.58 -10.75 18.44
C TRP A 477 40.60 -11.88 18.52
N ILE A 478 40.14 -13.07 18.94
CA ILE A 478 40.93 -14.31 18.99
C ILE A 478 40.41 -15.25 17.91
N ASP A 479 41.31 -15.80 17.09
CA ASP A 479 40.98 -16.81 16.10
C ASP A 479 40.62 -18.14 16.79
N LEU A 480 39.39 -18.58 16.58
CA LEU A 480 38.88 -19.84 17.10
C LEU A 480 39.00 -20.97 16.05
N HIS A 481 38.77 -20.64 14.78
CA HIS A 481 38.82 -21.60 13.68
C HIS A 481 39.24 -20.90 12.39
N TYR A 482 39.99 -21.61 11.55
CA TYR A 482 40.35 -21.17 10.20
C TYR A 482 39.97 -22.25 9.19
N ALA A 483 39.22 -21.86 8.17
CA ALA A 483 38.93 -22.67 7.01
C ALA A 483 39.69 -22.12 5.81
N GLU A 484 40.56 -22.92 5.20
CA GLU A 484 41.29 -22.52 3.99
C GLU A 484 40.58 -22.94 2.69
N THR A 485 39.74 -23.99 2.75
CA THR A 485 39.05 -24.58 1.60
C THR A 485 37.63 -25.04 1.98
N CYS A 486 36.79 -24.11 2.43
CA CYS A 486 35.37 -24.35 2.68
C CYS A 486 34.62 -24.73 1.39
N LYS A 487 33.63 -25.62 1.50
CA LYS A 487 32.84 -26.12 0.36
C LYS A 487 31.43 -25.51 0.28
N GLY A 488 31.06 -24.67 1.24
CA GLY A 488 29.72 -24.13 1.40
C GLY A 488 28.72 -25.16 1.93
N LYS A 489 27.42 -24.89 1.79
CA LYS A 489 26.33 -25.64 2.45
C LYS A 489 26.47 -25.61 3.97
N GLU A 490 26.18 -26.70 4.65
CA GLU A 490 26.33 -26.80 6.10
C GLU A 490 27.76 -27.15 6.50
N GLU A 491 28.35 -26.33 7.37
CA GLU A 491 29.63 -26.54 8.03
C GLU A 491 29.38 -26.58 9.53
N GLU A 492 29.94 -27.58 10.22
CA GLU A 492 29.79 -27.74 11.66
C GLU A 492 31.14 -27.82 12.35
N ILE A 493 31.39 -26.88 13.25
CA ILE A 493 32.59 -26.78 14.07
C ILE A 493 32.22 -27.27 15.47
N THR A 494 32.69 -28.45 15.83
CA THR A 494 32.36 -29.11 17.10
C THR A 494 33.57 -29.18 18.03
N LYS A 495 33.34 -29.48 19.32
CA LYS A 495 34.38 -29.68 20.34
C LYS A 495 35.28 -28.45 20.53
N ILE A 496 34.66 -27.27 20.50
CA ILE A 496 35.31 -25.97 20.69
C ILE A 496 34.84 -25.30 21.98
N PRO A 497 34.98 -25.95 23.16
CA PRO A 497 34.52 -25.35 24.42
C PRO A 497 35.23 -24.01 24.65
N ASN A 498 34.45 -22.93 24.64
CA ASN A 498 34.94 -21.57 24.79
C ASN A 498 33.89 -20.73 25.52
N GLN A 499 34.29 -19.53 25.90
CA GLN A 499 33.41 -18.52 26.47
C GLN A 499 33.66 -17.19 25.76
N ALA A 500 32.60 -16.60 25.21
CA ALA A 500 32.66 -15.31 24.55
C ALA A 500 31.31 -14.59 24.58
N GLN A 501 31.33 -13.26 24.48
CA GLN A 501 30.12 -12.48 24.22
C GLN A 501 29.90 -12.30 22.72
N TYR A 502 30.95 -11.96 21.98
CA TYR A 502 30.87 -11.70 20.55
C TYR A 502 31.51 -12.83 19.77
N ILE A 503 30.83 -13.26 18.71
CA ILE A 503 31.34 -14.28 17.80
C ILE A 503 31.18 -13.75 16.38
N ARG A 504 32.29 -13.71 15.63
CA ARG A 504 32.34 -13.19 14.27
C ARG A 504 32.76 -14.28 13.30
N ILE A 505 32.18 -14.26 12.11
CA ILE A 505 32.81 -14.85 10.94
C ILE A 505 33.44 -13.74 10.10
N TYR A 506 34.73 -13.88 9.82
CA TYR A 506 35.51 -12.98 8.98
C TYR A 506 35.84 -13.70 7.68
N CYS A 507 35.23 -13.27 6.58
CA CYS A 507 35.31 -13.95 5.30
C CYS A 507 36.43 -13.33 4.45
N GLU A 508 37.50 -14.10 4.23
CA GLU A 508 38.71 -13.62 3.53
C GLU A 508 38.61 -13.75 2.01
N LYS A 509 37.96 -14.80 1.50
CA LYS A 509 37.88 -15.04 0.05
C LYS A 509 36.55 -15.67 -0.37
N ARG A 510 35.90 -15.08 -1.37
CA ARG A 510 34.63 -15.57 -1.94
C ARG A 510 34.80 -16.78 -2.85
N ALA A 511 33.78 -17.63 -2.87
CA ALA A 511 33.69 -18.77 -3.79
C ALA A 511 33.17 -18.40 -5.18
N THR A 512 32.44 -17.29 -5.27
CA THR A 512 31.78 -16.83 -6.50
C THR A 512 32.05 -15.35 -6.74
N LYS A 513 31.50 -14.80 -7.82
CA LYS A 513 31.54 -13.35 -8.11
C LYS A 513 30.56 -12.53 -7.25
N PHE A 514 29.58 -13.16 -6.61
CA PHE A 514 28.57 -12.52 -5.76
C PHE A 514 29.13 -12.23 -4.38
N GLY A 515 28.43 -11.45 -3.55
CA GLY A 515 28.78 -11.28 -2.13
C GLY A 515 28.65 -12.58 -1.33
N TYR A 516 29.17 -12.61 -0.10
CA TYR A 516 28.98 -13.75 0.80
C TYR A 516 27.52 -13.85 1.19
N SER A 517 27.02 -15.09 1.31
CA SER A 517 25.63 -15.32 1.66
C SER A 517 25.47 -16.49 2.63
N LEU A 518 24.79 -16.21 3.73
CA LEU A 518 24.63 -17.14 4.85
C LEU A 518 23.16 -17.20 5.26
N TRP A 519 22.57 -18.40 5.24
CA TRP A 519 21.23 -18.66 5.75
C TRP A 519 21.22 -18.60 7.28
N GLU A 520 22.17 -19.29 7.93
CA GLU A 520 22.21 -19.38 9.41
C GLU A 520 23.64 -19.35 9.97
N PHE A 521 23.78 -18.73 11.13
CA PHE A 521 24.96 -18.79 12.00
C PHE A 521 24.52 -19.12 13.43
N SER A 522 24.54 -20.40 13.74
CA SER A 522 24.02 -20.93 14.99
C SER A 522 25.16 -21.26 15.96
N VAL A 523 25.08 -20.75 17.19
CA VAL A 523 26.05 -20.99 18.27
C VAL A 523 25.36 -21.81 19.34
N TYR A 524 25.89 -22.99 19.68
CA TYR A 524 25.26 -23.92 20.62
C TYR A 524 26.10 -24.18 21.86
N ASN A 525 25.41 -24.34 22.98
CA ASN A 525 25.93 -25.11 24.10
C ASN A 525 25.09 -26.39 24.29
N ASP A 526 25.68 -27.53 23.95
CA ASP A 526 25.02 -28.84 24.10
C ASP A 526 25.29 -29.52 25.46
N LYS A 527 25.79 -28.79 26.46
CA LYS A 527 26.12 -29.33 27.80
C LYS A 527 25.27 -28.75 28.92
#